data_AF-A0A6A4SWY7-F1
#
_entry.id   AF-A0A6A4SWY7-F1
#
_cell.length_a   1.000
_cell.length_b   1.000
_cell.length_c   1.000
_cell.angle_alpha   90.00
_cell.angle_beta   90.00
_cell.angle_gamma   90.00
#
_symmetry.space_group_name_H-M   'P 1'
#
loop_
_entity.id
_entity.type
_entity.pdbx_description
1 polymer ?
#
loop_
_entity_poly.entity_id
_entity_poly.type
_entity_poly.pdbx_seq_one_letter_code
_entity_poly.pdbx_strand_id
1 'polypeptide(L)'
;MLSYVLALLAASLAVLVVPRYWSVTFGNESTQGAPVRLLSSRELSLYDGEDGSRGLYLALMGQVVALYDWLAFYQRDYQAVGLVIGRFYGETGQPTEALLQVEASLVEGQRIKAQSEAEKVRFPACNSEWSSARGGRVWCSTKSGGVMRDWTGVPRKLFSPGSTGVRCVCVEDPSAAEEDPNLQKYEGCPPHADSCSVAEF
;
A
#
# COMPACT_ATOMS: atom_id res chain seq x y z
N MET A 1 -47.00 1.47 -43.17
CA MET A 1 -46.73 0.18 -43.83
C MET A 1 -45.44 0.21 -44.64
N LEU A 2 -45.26 1.15 -45.59
CA LEU A 2 -44.02 1.27 -46.39
C LEU A 2 -42.74 1.49 -45.56
N SER A 3 -42.83 2.26 -44.47
CA SER A 3 -41.68 2.58 -43.62
C SER A 3 -41.17 1.37 -42.81
N TYR A 4 -42.07 0.48 -42.39
CA TYR A 4 -41.72 -0.77 -41.71
C TYR A 4 -41.08 -1.79 -42.67
N VAL A 5 -41.57 -1.85 -43.91
CA VAL A 5 -41.00 -2.72 -44.95
C VAL A 5 -39.59 -2.27 -45.33
N LEU A 6 -39.36 -0.95 -45.44
CA LEU A 6 -38.02 -0.39 -45.68
C LEU A 6 -37.05 -0.66 -44.52
N ALA A 7 -37.50 -0.55 -43.27
CA ALA A 7 -36.68 -0.85 -42.10
C ALA A 7 -36.30 -2.34 -42.01
N LEU A 8 -37.24 -3.24 -42.32
CA LEU A 8 -37.00 -4.69 -42.31
C LEU A 8 -36.07 -5.11 -43.46
N LEU A 9 -36.19 -4.50 -44.64
CA LEU A 9 -35.28 -4.73 -45.77
C LEU A 9 -33.86 -4.22 -45.49
N ALA A 10 -33.72 -3.07 -44.83
CA ALA A 10 -32.41 -2.54 -44.42
C ALA A 10 -31.72 -3.44 -43.36
N ALA A 11 -32.48 -3.94 -42.39
CA ALA A 11 -31.96 -4.85 -41.36
C ALA A 11 -31.54 -6.22 -41.91
N SER A 12 -32.26 -6.73 -42.91
CA SER A 12 -31.93 -8.02 -43.55
C SER A 12 -30.78 -7.91 -44.56
N LEU A 13 -30.60 -6.76 -45.22
CA LEU A 13 -29.43 -6.50 -46.07
C LEU A 13 -28.13 -6.37 -45.25
N ALA A 14 -28.20 -5.82 -44.02
CA ALA A 14 -27.05 -5.72 -43.12
C ALA A 14 -26.49 -7.11 -42.74
N VAL A 15 -27.35 -8.13 -42.58
CA VAL A 15 -26.91 -9.51 -42.29
C VAL A 15 -26.16 -10.15 -43.47
N LEU A 16 -26.40 -9.68 -44.71
CA LEU A 16 -25.76 -10.18 -45.93
C LEU A 16 -24.47 -9.43 -46.29
N VAL A 17 -24.26 -8.24 -45.73
CA VAL A 17 -23.07 -7.39 -45.98
C VAL A 17 -22.04 -7.46 -44.86
N VAL A 18 -22.39 -7.99 -43.67
CA VAL A 18 -21.37 -8.32 -42.66
C VAL A 18 -20.49 -9.46 -43.21
N PRO A 19 -19.20 -9.20 -43.46
CA PRO A 19 -18.33 -10.23 -43.99
C PRO A 19 -18.20 -11.38 -42.99
N ARG A 20 -18.29 -12.62 -43.46
CA ARG A 20 -18.11 -13.83 -42.62
C ARG A 20 -16.76 -13.91 -41.89
N TYR A 21 -15.82 -13.02 -42.18
CA TYR A 21 -14.57 -12.89 -41.41
C TYR A 21 -14.75 -12.13 -40.07
N TRP A 22 -15.83 -11.36 -39.89
CA TRP A 22 -16.13 -10.69 -38.61
C TRP A 22 -16.56 -11.67 -37.51
N SER A 23 -16.94 -12.90 -37.86
CA SER A 23 -17.23 -13.95 -36.89
C SER A 23 -15.97 -14.60 -36.30
N VAL A 24 -14.76 -14.27 -36.80
CA VAL A 24 -13.50 -14.93 -36.40
C VAL A 24 -12.61 -14.06 -35.51
N THR A 25 -12.89 -12.75 -35.37
CA THR A 25 -12.06 -11.85 -34.53
C THR A 25 -12.57 -11.63 -33.10
N PHE A 26 -13.72 -12.20 -32.72
CA PHE A 26 -14.14 -12.31 -31.32
C PHE A 26 -13.90 -13.74 -30.79
N GLY A 27 -12.74 -14.29 -31.12
CA GLY A 27 -12.23 -15.53 -30.54
C GLY A 27 -11.44 -15.20 -29.26
N ASN A 28 -12.16 -15.09 -28.14
CA ASN A 28 -11.73 -15.52 -26.81
C ASN A 28 -10.22 -15.45 -26.52
N GLU A 29 -9.63 -14.25 -26.50
CA GLU A 29 -8.36 -14.07 -25.82
C GLU A 29 -8.67 -13.81 -24.35
N SER A 30 -8.95 -14.90 -23.63
CA SER A 30 -8.93 -14.96 -22.19
C SER A 30 -7.50 -14.66 -21.73
N THR A 31 -7.12 -13.39 -21.75
CA THR A 31 -6.11 -12.86 -20.85
C THR A 31 -6.74 -12.87 -19.47
N GLN A 32 -6.85 -14.06 -18.88
CA GLN A 32 -6.95 -14.18 -17.44
C GLN A 32 -5.68 -13.53 -16.91
N GLY A 33 -5.76 -12.24 -16.57
CA GLY A 33 -4.78 -11.60 -15.72
C GLY A 33 -4.57 -12.54 -14.53
N ALA A 34 -3.32 -12.87 -14.23
CA ALA A 34 -3.01 -13.80 -13.16
C ALA A 34 -3.82 -13.40 -11.91
N PRO A 35 -4.54 -14.33 -11.27
CA PRO A 35 -5.40 -13.99 -10.15
C PRO A 35 -4.58 -13.25 -9.10
N VAL A 36 -5.11 -12.11 -8.63
CA VAL A 36 -4.48 -11.30 -7.59
C VAL A 36 -4.22 -12.21 -6.38
N ARG A 37 -2.95 -12.55 -6.16
CA ARG A 37 -2.55 -13.44 -5.07
C ARG A 37 -2.60 -12.66 -3.76
N LEU A 38 -3.50 -13.06 -2.88
CA LEU A 38 -3.54 -12.56 -1.51
C LEU A 38 -2.31 -13.07 -0.74
N LEU A 39 -1.51 -12.15 -0.21
CA LEU A 39 -0.36 -12.47 0.63
C LEU A 39 -0.78 -12.44 2.10
N SER A 40 -0.34 -13.44 2.87
CA SER A 40 -0.49 -13.42 4.32
C SER A 40 0.38 -12.34 4.95
N SER A 41 0.07 -11.91 6.18
CA SER A 41 0.87 -10.90 6.89
C SER A 41 2.36 -11.29 7.02
N ARG A 42 2.67 -12.59 7.06
CA ARG A 42 4.06 -13.11 7.10
C ARG A 42 4.75 -13.07 5.74
N GLU A 43 4.00 -13.20 4.66
CA GLU A 43 4.55 -13.07 3.31
C GLU A 43 4.75 -11.60 2.95
N LEU A 44 3.87 -10.73 3.42
CA LEU A 44 3.93 -9.29 3.19
C LEU A 44 5.12 -8.62 3.89
N SER A 45 5.49 -9.10 5.09
CA SER A 45 6.65 -8.57 5.83
C SER A 45 7.98 -8.83 5.12
N LEU A 46 8.01 -9.71 4.11
CA LEU A 46 9.20 -9.94 3.29
C LEU A 46 9.41 -8.82 2.24
N TYR A 47 8.49 -7.88 2.10
CA TYR A 47 8.50 -6.78 1.12
C TYR A 47 8.60 -5.41 1.80
N ASP A 48 9.38 -5.28 2.87
CA ASP A 48 9.49 -4.07 3.70
C ASP A 48 10.36 -2.95 3.08
N GLY A 49 11.14 -3.26 2.04
CA GLY A 49 11.98 -2.29 1.35
C GLY A 49 13.33 -2.02 2.02
N GLU A 50 13.70 -2.77 3.07
CA GLU A 50 15.03 -2.74 3.67
C GLU A 50 16.05 -3.58 2.86
N ASP A 51 17.34 -3.42 3.17
CA ASP A 51 18.44 -4.13 2.52
C ASP A 51 18.32 -5.64 2.80
N GLY A 52 18.08 -6.44 1.75
CA GLY A 52 17.81 -7.88 1.84
C GLY A 52 16.33 -8.30 1.70
N SER A 53 15.40 -7.34 1.55
CA SER A 53 13.98 -7.64 1.31
C SER A 53 13.73 -8.26 -0.07
N ARG A 54 12.61 -9.00 -0.22
CA ARG A 54 12.19 -9.61 -1.50
C ARG A 54 11.64 -8.60 -2.53
N GLY A 55 11.76 -7.30 -2.25
CA GLY A 55 11.56 -6.23 -3.22
C GLY A 55 10.23 -5.47 -3.13
N LEU A 56 9.92 -4.78 -4.23
CA LEU A 56 9.15 -3.54 -4.36
C LEU A 56 7.63 -3.60 -4.10
N TYR A 57 7.05 -4.70 -3.61
CA TYR A 57 5.58 -4.88 -3.61
C TYR A 57 4.86 -3.80 -2.79
N LEU A 58 5.30 -3.52 -1.56
CA LEU A 58 4.75 -2.44 -0.73
C LEU A 58 5.01 -1.06 -1.33
N ALA A 59 6.22 -0.85 -1.88
CA ALA A 59 6.57 0.40 -2.53
C ALA A 59 5.72 0.68 -3.78
N LEU A 60 5.35 -0.36 -4.55
CA LEU A 60 4.48 -0.24 -5.72
C LEU A 60 3.02 0.04 -5.34
N MET A 61 2.48 -0.66 -4.33
CA MET A 61 1.11 -0.40 -3.85
C MET A 61 1.00 0.97 -3.21
N GLY A 62 2.00 1.40 -2.44
CA GLY A 62 2.09 2.74 -1.89
C GLY A 62 2.14 3.83 -2.98
N GLN A 63 2.84 3.58 -4.09
CA GLN A 63 2.85 4.48 -5.25
C GLN A 63 1.48 4.57 -5.92
N VAL A 64 0.73 3.48 -6.03
CA VAL A 64 -0.65 3.51 -6.55
C VAL A 64 -1.54 4.35 -5.64
N VAL A 65 -1.47 4.16 -4.31
CA VAL A 65 -2.23 5.00 -3.36
C VAL A 65 -1.87 6.48 -3.52
N ALA A 66 -0.57 6.81 -3.60
CA ALA A 66 -0.13 8.18 -3.81
C ALA A 66 -0.67 8.75 -5.13
N LEU A 67 -0.60 8.01 -6.24
CA LEU A 67 -1.14 8.46 -7.52
C LEU A 67 -2.64 8.77 -7.45
N TYR A 68 -3.42 7.99 -6.69
CA TYR A 68 -4.84 8.28 -6.48
C TYR A 68 -5.08 9.47 -5.57
N ASP A 69 -4.25 9.70 -4.55
CA ASP A 69 -4.30 10.92 -3.75
C ASP A 69 -4.08 12.16 -4.65
N TRP A 70 -3.14 12.08 -5.60
CA TRP A 70 -2.92 13.12 -6.61
C TRP A 70 -4.09 13.25 -7.60
N LEU A 71 -4.66 12.14 -8.07
CA LEU A 71 -5.83 12.15 -8.94
C LEU A 71 -7.01 12.85 -8.27
N ALA A 72 -7.29 12.53 -7.00
CA ALA A 72 -8.35 13.16 -6.22
C ALA A 72 -8.13 14.67 -6.04
N PHE A 73 -6.88 15.09 -5.82
CA PHE A 73 -6.51 16.50 -5.80
C PHE A 73 -6.86 17.20 -7.12
N TYR A 74 -6.45 16.63 -8.27
CA TYR A 74 -6.75 17.22 -9.58
C TYR A 74 -8.24 17.22 -9.91
N GLN A 75 -8.97 16.16 -9.56
CA GLN A 75 -10.42 16.09 -9.81
C GLN A 75 -11.21 17.11 -8.99
N ARG A 76 -10.70 17.51 -7.82
CA ARG A 76 -11.30 18.57 -7.02
C ARG A 76 -11.07 19.96 -7.64
N ASP A 77 -9.85 20.21 -8.11
CA ASP A 77 -9.41 21.56 -8.49
C ASP A 77 -9.58 21.84 -10.00
N TYR A 78 -9.83 20.82 -10.82
CA TYR A 78 -9.99 20.92 -12.26
C TYR A 78 -11.28 20.26 -12.75
N GLN A 79 -11.95 20.89 -13.70
CA GLN A 79 -13.12 20.32 -14.36
C GLN A 79 -12.70 19.18 -15.29
N ALA A 80 -13.21 17.97 -15.04
CA ALA A 80 -13.02 16.84 -15.95
C ALA A 80 -13.80 17.08 -17.26
N VAL A 81 -13.11 16.98 -18.40
CA VAL A 81 -13.70 17.21 -19.74
C VAL A 81 -13.92 15.93 -20.55
N GLY A 82 -13.41 14.79 -20.08
CA GLY A 82 -13.58 13.50 -20.76
C GLY A 82 -12.59 12.44 -20.30
N LEU A 83 -12.67 11.27 -20.94
CA LEU A 83 -11.79 10.12 -20.72
C LEU A 83 -10.89 9.91 -21.94
N VAL A 84 -9.66 9.47 -21.71
CA VAL A 84 -8.69 9.17 -22.77
C VAL A 84 -8.84 7.71 -23.19
N ILE A 85 -9.22 7.49 -24.45
CA ILE A 85 -9.27 6.15 -25.06
C ILE A 85 -7.85 5.58 -25.11
N GLY A 86 -7.67 4.35 -24.63
CA GLY A 86 -6.38 3.66 -24.62
C GLY A 86 -6.25 2.70 -23.44
N ARG A 87 -5.16 2.84 -22.67
CA ARG A 87 -4.77 1.85 -21.65
C ARG A 87 -5.83 1.63 -20.57
N PHE A 88 -6.55 2.67 -20.14
CA PHE A 88 -7.47 2.61 -19.01
C PHE A 88 -8.95 2.66 -19.40
N TYR A 89 -9.28 3.26 -20.55
CA TYR A 89 -10.66 3.38 -21.03
C TYR A 89 -10.76 2.98 -22.50
N GLY A 90 -11.81 2.24 -22.86
CA GLY A 90 -12.11 1.88 -24.24
C GLY A 90 -12.82 2.99 -25.02
N GLU A 91 -13.13 2.74 -26.29
CA GLU A 91 -13.81 3.71 -27.19
C GLU A 91 -15.18 4.18 -26.67
N THR A 92 -15.87 3.33 -25.90
CA THR A 92 -17.16 3.64 -25.28
C THR A 92 -17.03 4.25 -23.88
N GLY A 93 -15.80 4.54 -23.43
CA GLY A 93 -15.51 5.02 -22.08
C GLY A 93 -15.54 3.95 -20.99
N GLN A 94 -15.72 2.68 -21.34
CA GLN A 94 -15.73 1.58 -20.38
C GLN A 94 -14.31 1.31 -19.83
N PRO A 95 -14.17 0.95 -18.55
CA PRO A 95 -12.88 0.62 -17.96
C PRO A 95 -12.28 -0.62 -18.63
N THR A 96 -10.97 -0.61 -18.84
CA THR A 96 -10.22 -1.78 -19.31
C THR A 96 -9.82 -2.67 -18.13
N GLU A 97 -9.42 -3.91 -18.40
CA GLU A 97 -8.84 -4.81 -17.39
C GLU A 97 -7.64 -4.19 -16.66
N ALA A 98 -6.84 -3.37 -17.36
CA ALA A 98 -5.72 -2.67 -16.73
C ALA A 98 -6.16 -1.63 -15.69
N LEU A 99 -7.29 -0.95 -15.90
CA LEU A 99 -7.84 -0.04 -14.90
C LEU A 99 -8.33 -0.83 -13.68
N LEU A 100 -9.06 -1.93 -13.90
CA LEU A 100 -9.56 -2.78 -12.82
C LEU A 100 -8.43 -3.34 -11.94
N GLN A 101 -7.31 -3.75 -12.54
CA GLN A 101 -6.14 -4.23 -11.80
C GLN A 101 -5.48 -3.14 -10.95
N VAL A 102 -5.41 -1.91 -11.47
CA VAL A 102 -4.87 -0.77 -10.73
C VAL A 102 -5.81 -0.37 -9.59
N GLU A 103 -7.12 -0.39 -9.81
CA GLU A 103 -8.13 -0.13 -8.76
C GLU A 103 -8.09 -1.21 -7.67
N ALA A 104 -7.92 -2.48 -8.02
CA ALA A 104 -7.72 -3.55 -7.05
C ALA A 104 -6.43 -3.34 -6.23
N SER A 105 -5.36 -2.92 -6.88
CA SER A 105 -4.08 -2.57 -6.23
C SER A 105 -4.23 -1.38 -5.28
N LEU A 106 -5.09 -0.41 -5.61
CA LEU A 106 -5.39 0.73 -4.75
C LEU A 106 -6.05 0.27 -3.43
N VAL A 107 -7.07 -0.58 -3.51
CA VAL A 107 -7.79 -1.08 -2.32
C VAL A 107 -6.81 -1.79 -1.38
N GLU A 108 -5.97 -2.65 -1.94
CA GLU A 108 -4.96 -3.36 -1.16
C GLU A 108 -3.90 -2.41 -0.60
N GLY A 109 -3.43 -1.44 -1.39
CA GLY A 109 -2.49 -0.42 -0.93
C GLY A 109 -3.05 0.42 0.22
N GLN A 110 -4.32 0.81 0.16
CA GLN A 110 -5.00 1.54 1.24
C GLN A 110 -5.09 0.70 2.51
N ARG A 111 -5.44 -0.59 2.38
CA ARG A 111 -5.48 -1.54 3.50
C ARG A 111 -4.11 -1.63 4.19
N ILE A 112 -3.04 -1.77 3.41
CA ILE A 112 -1.68 -1.86 3.93
C ILE A 112 -1.23 -0.54 4.56
N LYS A 113 -1.51 0.60 3.92
CA LYS A 113 -1.21 1.93 4.46
C LYS A 113 -1.88 2.13 5.82
N ALA A 114 -3.17 1.79 5.94
CA ALA A 114 -3.91 1.88 7.19
C ALA A 114 -3.33 0.98 8.29
N GLN A 115 -2.92 -0.25 7.95
CA GLN A 115 -2.25 -1.15 8.92
C GLN A 115 -0.90 -0.59 9.38
N SER A 116 -0.09 -0.06 8.46
CA SER A 116 1.19 0.57 8.79
C SER A 116 1.01 1.81 9.67
N GLU A 117 0.01 2.64 9.39
CA GLU A 117 -0.32 3.82 10.22
C GLU A 117 -0.80 3.42 11.61
N ALA A 118 -1.65 2.39 11.73
CA ALA A 118 -2.09 1.87 13.01
C ALA A 118 -0.92 1.29 13.83
N GLU A 119 0.02 0.59 13.18
CA GLU A 119 1.24 0.11 13.84
C GLU A 119 2.10 1.28 14.31
N LYS A 120 2.29 2.33 13.50
CA LYS A 120 3.05 3.53 13.90
C LYS A 120 2.43 4.26 15.09
N VAL A 121 1.10 4.26 15.22
CA VAL A 121 0.41 4.83 16.39
C VAL A 121 0.65 3.97 17.63
N ARG A 122 0.59 2.64 17.49
CA ARG A 122 0.81 1.69 18.59
C ARG A 122 2.28 1.64 19.03
N PHE A 123 3.19 1.68 18.07
CA PHE A 123 4.63 1.53 18.25
C PHE A 123 5.37 2.66 17.52
N PRO A 124 5.24 3.91 18.01
CA PRO A 124 5.91 5.04 17.38
C PRO A 124 7.43 4.89 17.52
N ALA A 125 8.15 5.26 16.47
CA ALA A 125 9.60 5.19 16.47
C ALA A 125 10.21 6.09 17.58
N CYS A 126 11.31 5.64 18.19
CA CYS A 126 12.05 6.46 19.13
C CYS A 126 12.66 7.70 18.46
N ASN A 127 12.90 8.75 19.25
CA ASN A 127 13.87 9.76 18.87
C ASN A 127 15.28 9.17 19.01
N SER A 128 16.21 9.60 18.16
CA SER A 128 17.58 9.07 18.15
C SER A 128 18.61 10.15 17.91
N GLU A 129 19.78 10.00 18.52
CA GLU A 129 20.95 10.85 18.30
C GLU A 129 22.22 10.01 18.31
N TRP A 130 23.22 10.45 17.56
CA TRP A 130 24.54 9.84 17.56
C TRP A 130 25.61 10.92 17.58
N SER A 131 26.70 10.67 18.31
CA SER A 131 27.91 11.47 18.24
C SER A 131 29.14 10.61 18.49
N SER A 132 30.28 10.96 17.87
CA SER A 132 31.52 10.22 18.04
C SER A 132 32.01 10.15 19.49
N ALA A 133 31.74 11.20 20.29
CA ALA A 133 32.16 11.28 21.69
C ALA A 133 31.26 10.52 22.68
N ARG A 134 29.95 10.41 22.40
CA ARG A 134 28.96 9.85 23.33
C ARG A 134 28.28 8.57 22.83
N GLY A 135 28.62 8.13 21.63
CA GLY A 135 27.95 7.01 20.96
C GLY A 135 26.51 7.35 20.59
N GLY A 136 25.69 6.31 20.51
CA GLY A 136 24.29 6.44 20.18
C GLY A 136 23.38 6.56 21.40
N ARG A 137 22.24 7.23 21.22
CA ARG A 137 21.18 7.31 22.22
C ARG A 137 19.82 7.30 21.54
N VAL A 138 18.88 6.58 22.15
CA VAL A 138 17.46 6.59 21.78
C VAL A 138 16.63 7.02 22.98
N TRP A 139 15.55 7.77 22.74
CA TRP A 139 14.66 8.20 23.80
C TRP A 139 13.23 8.38 23.31
N CYS A 140 12.33 8.32 24.28
CA CYS A 140 10.91 8.53 24.09
C CYS A 140 10.49 9.83 24.76
N SER A 141 9.53 10.52 24.17
CA SER A 141 8.90 11.72 24.71
C SER A 141 7.43 11.75 24.29
N THR A 142 6.68 12.75 24.73
CA THR A 142 5.31 12.98 24.24
C THR A 142 5.23 13.23 22.73
N LYS A 143 6.37 13.39 22.04
CA LYS A 143 6.48 13.45 20.58
C LYS A 143 7.66 12.62 20.08
N SER A 144 7.38 11.41 19.61
CA SER A 144 8.37 10.50 19.01
C SER A 144 7.78 9.87 17.75
N GLY A 145 8.61 9.63 16.73
CA GLY A 145 8.18 8.94 15.51
C GLY A 145 7.09 9.67 14.72
N GLY A 146 6.98 11.00 14.88
CA GLY A 146 5.93 11.81 14.25
C GLY A 146 4.56 11.74 14.94
N VAL A 147 4.43 11.00 16.05
CA VAL A 147 3.18 10.84 16.80
C VAL A 147 3.23 11.69 18.07
N MET A 148 2.19 12.49 18.31
CA MET A 148 1.98 13.21 19.58
C MET A 148 1.06 12.41 20.51
N ARG A 149 1.43 12.35 21.78
CA ARG A 149 0.78 11.50 22.81
C ARG A 149 0.90 12.15 24.19
N ASP A 150 0.07 11.72 25.13
CA ASP A 150 -0.02 12.21 26.52
C ASP A 150 0.93 11.49 27.49
N TRP A 151 1.58 10.41 27.05
CA TRP A 151 2.60 9.68 27.80
C TRP A 151 3.99 9.79 27.16
N THR A 152 5.05 9.65 27.97
CA THR A 152 6.45 9.67 27.50
C THR A 152 6.93 8.29 27.04
N GLY A 153 6.64 7.25 27.81
CA GLY A 153 6.99 5.86 27.48
C GLY A 153 8.47 5.52 27.59
N VAL A 154 8.77 4.27 27.27
CA VAL A 154 10.12 3.69 27.38
C VAL A 154 10.59 3.14 26.03
N PRO A 155 11.88 3.30 25.67
CA PRO A 155 12.42 2.73 24.44
C PRO A 155 12.51 1.19 24.51
N ARG A 156 12.07 0.51 23.45
CA ARG A 156 12.17 -0.95 23.28
C ARG A 156 12.62 -1.31 21.86
N LYS A 157 13.30 -2.43 21.74
CA LYS A 157 13.62 -3.07 20.47
C LYS A 157 12.41 -3.87 20.02
N LEU A 158 11.85 -3.56 18.85
CA LEU A 158 10.76 -4.31 18.21
C LEU A 158 11.31 -5.16 17.07
N PHE A 159 11.11 -6.48 17.19
CA PHE A 159 11.46 -7.47 16.19
C PHE A 159 10.23 -7.82 15.37
N SER A 160 10.24 -7.50 14.09
CA SER A 160 9.08 -7.76 13.22
C SER A 160 9.24 -9.14 12.57
N PRO A 161 8.22 -10.01 12.60
CA PRO A 161 8.32 -11.33 11.98
C PRO A 161 8.70 -11.25 10.50
N GLY A 162 9.82 -11.87 10.12
CA GLY A 162 10.30 -11.90 8.74
C GLY A 162 11.23 -10.74 8.34
N SER A 163 11.46 -9.77 9.22
CA SER A 163 12.51 -8.75 9.05
C SER A 163 13.76 -9.15 9.83
N THR A 164 14.94 -8.84 9.27
CA THR A 164 16.22 -8.96 9.96
C THR A 164 16.58 -7.69 10.74
N GLY A 165 15.85 -6.58 10.51
CA GLY A 165 16.04 -5.30 11.16
C GLY A 165 15.40 -5.24 12.55
N VAL A 166 15.96 -4.38 13.42
CA VAL A 166 15.44 -4.11 14.76
C VAL A 166 15.03 -2.65 14.84
N ARG A 167 13.75 -2.39 15.11
CA ARG A 167 13.23 -1.02 15.22
C ARG A 167 13.24 -0.56 16.68
N CYS A 168 13.63 0.69 16.94
CA CYS A 168 13.36 1.30 18.24
C CYS A 168 11.94 1.85 18.29
N VAL A 169 11.14 1.44 19.27
CA VAL A 169 9.77 1.91 19.48
C VAL A 169 9.53 2.36 20.91
N CYS A 170 8.62 3.31 21.09
CA CYS A 170 8.19 3.76 22.41
C CYS A 170 6.96 3.00 22.88
N VAL A 171 7.01 2.52 24.13
CA VAL A 171 5.92 1.75 24.76
C VAL A 171 5.47 2.42 26.05
N GLU A 172 4.16 2.49 26.28
CA GLU A 172 3.56 3.18 27.43
C GLU A 172 3.78 2.40 28.72
N ASP A 173 3.34 1.14 28.69
CA ASP A 173 3.43 0.24 29.82
C ASP A 173 4.63 -0.71 29.66
N PRO A 174 5.70 -0.53 30.47
CA PRO A 174 6.85 -1.41 30.44
C PRO A 174 6.53 -2.85 30.87
N SER A 175 5.50 -3.08 31.69
CA SER A 175 5.10 -4.42 32.11
C SER A 175 4.40 -5.18 30.98
N ALA A 176 3.45 -4.54 30.29
CA ALA A 176 2.86 -5.11 29.07
C ALA A 176 3.91 -5.36 27.97
N ALA A 177 4.96 -4.52 27.90
CA ALA A 177 6.07 -4.71 26.97
C ALA A 177 6.90 -5.97 27.27
N GLU A 178 6.93 -6.46 28.50
CA GLU A 178 7.64 -7.68 28.89
C GLU A 178 6.87 -8.96 28.49
N GLU A 179 5.56 -8.84 28.28
CA GLU A 179 4.69 -9.94 27.85
C GLU A 179 4.71 -10.14 26.32
N ASP A 180 5.13 -9.13 25.55
CA ASP A 180 5.22 -9.22 24.10
C ASP A 180 6.56 -9.85 23.67
N PRO A 181 6.55 -11.05 23.05
CA PRO A 181 7.78 -11.74 22.63
C PRO A 181 8.58 -10.98 21.56
N ASN A 182 7.96 -10.01 20.89
CA ASN A 182 8.61 -9.20 19.87
C ASN A 182 9.28 -7.94 20.44
N LEU A 183 9.08 -7.64 21.73
CA LEU A 183 9.68 -6.49 22.40
C LEU A 183 10.83 -6.92 23.32
N GLN A 184 11.97 -6.22 23.21
CA GLN A 184 13.11 -6.44 24.10
C GLN A 184 13.65 -5.13 24.65
N LYS A 185 14.20 -5.19 25.87
CA LYS A 185 14.88 -4.07 26.52
C LYS A 185 16.25 -3.82 25.87
N TYR A 186 16.70 -2.58 25.92
CA TYR A 186 18.09 -2.26 25.62
C TYR A 186 19.00 -2.74 26.76
N GLU A 187 20.15 -3.32 26.42
CA GLU A 187 21.13 -3.77 27.41
C GLU A 187 21.60 -2.60 28.27
N GLY A 188 21.66 -2.80 29.59
CA GLY A 188 22.05 -1.75 30.54
C GLY A 188 21.06 -0.60 30.69
N CYS A 189 19.90 -0.63 30.01
CA CYS A 189 18.89 0.41 30.16
C CYS A 189 17.92 0.08 31.31
N PRO A 190 17.67 1.01 32.26
CA PRO A 190 16.71 0.79 33.34
C PRO A 190 15.29 0.50 32.81
N PRO A 191 14.50 -0.36 33.48
CA PRO A 191 13.18 -0.78 32.99
C PRO A 191 12.21 0.37 32.69
N HIS A 192 12.28 1.45 33.47
CA HIS A 192 11.40 2.62 33.38
C HIS A 192 12.09 3.87 32.80
N ALA A 193 13.28 3.72 32.22
CA ALA A 193 13.97 4.85 31.62
C ALA A 193 13.31 5.27 30.31
N ASP A 194 13.12 6.58 30.13
CA ASP A 194 12.67 7.21 28.89
C ASP A 194 13.81 7.35 27.86
N SER A 195 15.04 6.99 28.25
CA SER A 195 16.27 7.27 27.53
C SER A 195 17.30 6.16 27.71
N CYS A 196 17.80 5.60 26.61
CA CYS A 196 18.80 4.52 26.61
C CYS A 196 20.00 4.86 25.70
N SER A 197 21.21 4.62 26.20
CA SER A 197 22.41 4.61 25.36
C SER A 197 22.45 3.33 24.52
N VAL A 198 22.90 3.42 23.27
CA VAL A 198 23.02 2.29 22.34
C VAL A 198 24.46 2.19 21.83
N ALA A 199 25.01 0.97 21.91
CA ALA A 199 26.42 0.71 21.55
C ALA A 199 26.63 0.69 20.03
N GLU A 200 25.62 0.27 19.27
CA GLU A 200 25.64 0.22 17.80
C GLU A 200 24.30 0.73 17.25
N PHE A 201 24.37 1.43 16.12
CA PHE A 201 23.23 1.90 15.33
C PHE A 201 23.06 1.01 14.11
#